data_AF-T1CF83-F1
#
_entry.id   AF-T1CF83-F1
#
_cell.length_a   1.000
_cell.length_b   1.000
_cell.length_c   1.000
_cell.angle_alpha   90.00
_cell.angle_beta   90.00
_cell.angle_gamma   90.00
#
_symmetry.space_group_name_H-M   'P 1'
#
loop_
_entity.id
_entity.type
_entity.pdbx_description
1 polymer ?
#
loop_
_entity_poly.entity_id
_entity_poly.type
_entity_poly.pdbx_seq_one_letter_code
_entity_poly.pdbx_strand_id
1 'polypeptide(L)' 'MAMSEPRSSDVFQQLLAERIVFLGSQVDQASANLISAQLILLAAEDPEKDVSLYINSPGGSVTDGLAIYDTMQYISCD' A
#
# COMPACT_ATOMS: atom_id res chain seq x y z
N MET A 1 -16.71 12.58 15.22
CA MET A 1 -17.10 11.27 14.65
C MET A 1 -17.17 11.47 13.14
N ALA A 2 -16.03 11.33 12.46
CA ALA A 2 -15.95 11.58 11.02
C ALA A 2 -16.74 10.49 10.31
N MET A 3 -17.62 10.91 9.40
CA MET A 3 -18.36 10.04 8.50
C MET A 3 -17.36 9.23 7.70
N SER A 4 -17.24 7.93 8.00
CA SER A 4 -16.59 6.97 7.12
C SER A 4 -17.26 7.04 5.75
N GLU A 5 -16.50 7.28 4.69
CA GLU A 5 -16.96 7.28 3.30
C GLU A 5 -16.91 5.85 2.74
N PRO A 6 -17.98 5.02 2.86
CA PRO A 6 -17.97 3.63 2.41
C PRO A 6 -17.62 3.48 0.92
N ARG A 7 -17.99 4.48 0.11
CA ARG A 7 -17.65 4.48 -1.33
C ARG A 7 -16.15 4.61 -1.60
N SER A 8 -15.41 5.30 -0.73
CA SER A 8 -13.96 5.45 -0.90
C SER A 8 -13.24 4.13 -0.60
N SER A 9 -13.65 3.43 0.47
CA SER A 9 -13.12 2.10 0.80
C SER A 9 -13.41 1.09 -0.31
N ASP A 10 -14.59 1.14 -0.91
CA ASP A 10 -14.96 0.21 -2.00
C ASP A 10 -14.05 0.38 -3.22
N VAL A 11 -13.70 1.62 -3.58
CA VAL A 11 -12.79 1.89 -4.71
C VAL A 11 -11.37 1.41 -4.42
N PHE A 12 -10.83 1.67 -3.21
CA PHE A 12 -9.49 1.20 -2.86
C PHE A 12 -9.40 -0.32 -2.79
N GLN A 13 -10.46 -1.00 -2.34
CA GLN A 13 -10.53 -2.46 -2.37
C GLN A 13 -10.58 -3.00 -3.80
N GLN A 14 -11.32 -2.33 -4.69
CA GLN A 14 -11.35 -2.71 -6.10
C GLN A 14 -9.99 -2.49 -6.79
N LEU A 15 -9.30 -1.39 -6.50
CA LEU A 15 -7.93 -1.16 -6.97
C LEU A 15 -6.97 -2.23 -6.43
N LEU A 16 -7.08 -2.60 -5.16
CA LEU A 16 -6.25 -3.63 -4.57
C LEU A 16 -6.46 -4.98 -5.26
N ALA A 17 -7.69 -5.34 -5.62
CA ALA A 17 -7.99 -6.54 -6.40
C ALA A 17 -7.33 -6.54 -7.80
N GLU A 18 -7.15 -5.36 -8.39
CA GLU A 18 -6.39 -5.14 -9.63
C GLU A 18 -4.88 -4.96 -9.38
N ARG A 19 -4.40 -5.28 -8.17
CA ARG A 19 -2.99 -5.16 -7.73
C ARG A 19 -2.45 -3.74 -7.75
N ILE A 20 -3.33 -2.76 -7.49
CA ILE A 20 -3.00 -1.34 -7.41
C ILE A 20 -3.07 -0.90 -5.95
N VAL A 21 -1.92 -0.47 -5.41
CA VAL A 21 -1.78 0.04 -4.05
C VAL A 21 -1.59 1.56 -4.09
N PHE A 22 -2.27 2.31 -3.21
CA PHE A 22 -2.27 3.77 -3.24
C PHE A 22 -1.76 4.37 -1.92
N LEU A 23 -0.66 5.11 -1.97
CA LEU A 23 -0.13 5.92 -0.88
C LEU A 23 -0.53 7.39 -1.10
N GLY A 24 -1.68 7.77 -0.57
CA GLY A 24 -2.29 9.10 -0.76
C GLY A 24 -2.19 10.04 0.44
N SER A 25 -1.53 9.61 1.52
CA SER A 25 -1.45 10.34 2.79
C SER A 25 0.01 10.58 3.19
N GLN A 26 0.19 11.33 4.28
CA GLN A 26 1.48 11.40 4.97
C GLN A 26 1.97 9.98 5.31
N VAL A 27 3.28 9.78 5.23
CA VAL A 27 3.93 8.54 5.64
C VAL A 27 4.13 8.55 7.16
N ASP A 28 3.43 7.65 7.81
CA ASP A 28 3.48 7.38 9.24
C ASP A 28 3.34 5.88 9.51
N GLN A 29 3.47 5.47 10.77
CA GLN A 29 3.39 4.06 11.16
C GLN A 29 2.10 3.37 10.68
N ALA A 30 0.96 4.07 10.66
CA ALA A 30 -0.31 3.48 10.27
C ALA A 30 -0.39 3.22 8.76
N SER A 31 -0.06 4.25 7.96
CA SER A 31 -0.02 4.14 6.50
C SER A 31 1.06 3.16 6.04
N ALA A 32 2.25 3.19 6.63
CA ALA A 32 3.32 2.26 6.28
C ALA A 32 2.95 0.81 6.57
N ASN A 33 2.35 0.52 7.72
CA ASN A 33 1.88 -0.83 8.05
C ASN A 33 0.80 -1.30 7.08
N LEU A 34 -0.14 -0.43 6.70
CA LEU A 34 -1.21 -0.75 5.77
C LEU A 34 -0.66 -1.06 4.36
N ILE A 35 0.21 -0.20 3.84
CA ILE A 35 0.84 -0.40 2.52
C ILE A 35 1.68 -1.67 2.51
N SER A 36 2.50 -1.88 3.54
CA SER A 36 3.35 -3.07 3.62
C SER A 36 2.52 -4.35 3.70
N ALA A 37 1.43 -4.37 4.47
CA ALA A 37 0.52 -5.50 4.54
C ALA A 37 -0.15 -5.80 3.19
N GLN A 38 -0.58 -4.76 2.45
CA GLN A 38 -1.16 -4.90 1.12
C GLN A 38 -0.14 -5.48 0.11
N LEU A 39 1.10 -4.99 0.13
CA LEU A 39 2.18 -5.51 -0.71
C LEU A 39 2.45 -7.00 -0.45
N ILE A 40 2.56 -7.39 0.83
CA ILE A 40 2.77 -8.79 1.23
C ILE A 40 1.59 -9.67 0.81
N LEU A 41 0.36 -9.18 0.97
CA LEU A 41 -0.84 -9.91 0.58
C LEU A 41 -0.86 -10.19 -0.93
N LEU A 42 -0.62 -9.17 -1.75
CA LEU A 42 -0.61 -9.31 -3.21
C LEU A 42 0.51 -10.25 -3.70
N ALA A 43 1.68 -10.18 -3.08
CA ALA A 43 2.78 -11.09 -3.38
C ALA A 43 2.50 -12.54 -2.97
N ALA A 44 1.76 -12.75 -1.87
CA ALA A 44 1.35 -14.08 -1.44
C ALA A 44 0.23 -14.68 -2.32
N GLU A 45 -0.63 -13.84 -2.90
CA GLU A 45 -1.69 -14.26 -3.83
C GLU A 45 -1.12 -14.70 -5.18
N ASP A 46 -0.17 -13.94 -5.73
CA ASP A 46 0.48 -14.24 -7.00
C ASP A 46 1.85 -13.54 -7.07
N PRO A 47 2.97 -14.28 -6.86
CA PRO A 47 4.31 -13.69 -6.85
C PRO A 47 4.85 -13.36 -8.26
N GLU A 48 4.27 -13.91 -9.33
CA GLU A 48 4.71 -13.69 -10.72
C GLU A 48 4.01 -12.47 -11.37
N LYS A 49 3.19 -11.75 -10.61
CA LYS A 49 2.47 -10.57 -11.11
C LYS A 49 3.00 -9.31 -10.47
N ASP A 50 3.23 -8.31 -11.30
CA ASP A 50 3.57 -6.97 -10.87
C ASP A 50 2.51 -6.36 -9.94
N VAL A 51 2.99 -5.47 -9.06
CA VAL A 51 2.15 -4.64 -8.20
C VAL A 51 2.43 -3.17 -8.52
N SER A 52 1.37 -2.41 -8.78
CA SER A 52 1.49 -0.98 -9.08
C SER A 52 1.29 -0.15 -7.81
N LEU A 53 2.36 0.49 -7.33
CA LEU A 53 2.29 1.44 -6.21
C LEU A 53 2.19 2.88 -6.72
N TYR A 54 1.04 3.50 -6.53
CA TYR A 54 0.82 4.92 -6.83
C TYR A 54 1.09 5.78 -5.60
N ILE A 55 1.94 6.79 -5.75
CA ILE A 55 2.39 7.64 -4.65
C ILE A 55 1.94 9.08 -4.91
N ASN A 56 1.10 9.59 -4.02
CA ASN A 56 0.75 11.00 -3.90
C ASN A 56 0.83 11.39 -2.42
N SER A 57 2.05 11.51 -1.93
CA SER A 57 2.33 11.74 -0.51
C SER A 57 3.24 12.96 -0.33
N PRO A 58 3.03 13.78 0.71
CA PRO A 58 3.98 14.83 1.09
C PRO A 58 5.25 14.25 1.76
N GLY A 59 5.38 12.92 1.87
CA GLY A 59 6.42 12.26 2.65
C GLY A 59 6.01 12.13 4.11
N GLY A 60 6.99 12.04 5.02
CA GLY A 60 6.76 11.92 6.45
C GLY A 60 7.93 11.28 7.19
N SER A 61 7.63 10.28 8.02
CA SER A 61 8.63 9.54 8.78
C SER A 61 9.55 8.74 7.86
N VAL A 62 10.86 8.95 8.00
CA VAL A 62 11.88 8.24 7.23
C VAL A 62 11.85 6.75 7.57
N THR A 63 11.76 6.40 8.84
CA THR A 63 11.74 5.00 9.29
C THR A 63 10.52 4.25 8.75
N ASP A 64 9.35 4.90 8.76
CA ASP A 64 8.12 4.30 8.23
C ASP A 64 8.19 4.17 6.70
N GLY A 65 8.81 5.14 6.01
CA GLY A 65 9.10 5.04 4.58
C GLY A 65 10.07 3.91 4.25
N LEU A 66 11.10 3.69 5.08
CA LEU A 66 12.02 2.57 4.93
C LEU A 66 11.33 1.22 5.15
N ALA A 67 10.35 1.12 6.05
CA ALA A 67 9.57 -0.10 6.22
C ALA A 67 8.81 -0.48 4.93
N ILE A 68 8.22 0.51 4.24
CA ILE A 68 7.59 0.29 2.92
C ILE A 68 8.64 -0.15 1.90
N TYR A 69 9.77 0.56 1.84
CA TYR A 69 10.86 0.26 0.91
C TYR A 69 11.42 -1.17 1.09
N ASP A 70 11.74 -1.56 2.32
CA ASP A 70 12.24 -2.89 2.64
C ASP A 70 11.21 -3.96 2.28
N THR A 71 9.92 -3.67 2.50
CA THR A 71 8.84 -4.58 2.08
C THR A 71 8.82 -4.75 0.56
N MET A 72 8.97 -3.67 -0.21
CA MET A 72 9.05 -3.73 -1.68
C MET A 72 10.26 -4.55 -2.17
N GLN A 73 11.40 -4.49 -1.48
CA GLN A 73 12.58 -5.30 -1.81
C GLN A 73 12.44 -6.76 -1.37
N TYR A 74 11.68 -7.01 -0.30
CA TYR A 74 11.44 -8.35 0.23
C TYR A 74 10.45 -9.15 -0.64
N ILE A 75 9.37 -8.51 -1.11
CA ILE A 75 8.42 -9.18 -2.00
C ILE A 75 9.08 -9.36 -3.37
N SER A 76 9.22 -10.62 -3.80
CA SER A 76 9.63 -10.92 -5.17
C SER A 76 8.45 -10.66 -6.09
N CYS A 77 8.61 -9.71 -7.03
CA CYS A 77 7.78 -9.58 -8.21
C CYS A 77 8.70 -9.90 -9.37
N ASP A 78 8.58 -11.10 -9.94
CA ASP A 78 9.38 -11.57 -11.07
C ASP A 78 8.46 -11.78 -12.29
#